data_AF-A0A357WWG0-F1
#
_entry.id   AF-A0A357WWG0-F1
#
_cell.length_a   1.000
_cell.length_b   1.000
_cell.length_c   1.000
_cell.angle_alpha   90.00
_cell.angle_beta   90.00
_cell.angle_gamma   90.00
#
_symmetry.space_group_name_H-M   'P 1'
#
loop_
_entity.id
_entity.type
_entity.pdbx_description
1 polymer ?
#
loop_
_entity_poly.entity_id
_entity_poly.type
_entity_poly.pdbx_seq_one_letter_code
_entity_poly.pdbx_strand_id
1 'polypeptide(L)'
;MNLVIKPLTPDLAADFFDFFENRAFTDDSPYRCYCQVYQMSKEQYQDAYDNAKESDVGRASREVAERQIESSILRGYLAFVDGVAIGWCNANDRANYPAEQNYDVPFHAP
;
A
#
# COMPACT_ATOMS: atom_id res chain seq x y z
N MET A 1 -21.33 15.50 -6.40
CA MET A 1 -20.25 14.51 -6.31
C MET A 1 -20.78 13.32 -5.54
N ASN A 2 -20.91 12.16 -6.20
CA ASN A 2 -21.35 10.94 -5.54
C ASN A 2 -20.11 10.13 -5.14
N LEU A 3 -19.76 10.16 -3.85
CA LEU A 3 -18.57 9.49 -3.32
C LEU A 3 -18.95 8.08 -2.86
N VAL A 4 -18.23 7.07 -3.36
CA VAL A 4 -18.39 5.68 -2.93
C VAL A 4 -17.11 5.20 -2.27
N ILE A 5 -17.22 4.64 -1.06
CA ILE A 5 -16.08 4.06 -0.34
C ILE A 5 -16.19 2.53 -0.41
N LYS A 6 -15.14 1.85 -0.86
CA LYS A 6 -15.09 0.39 -0.94
C LYS A 6 -13.86 -0.15 -0.20
N PRO A 7 -13.98 -1.27 0.54
CA PRO A 7 -12.82 -1.94 1.10
C PRO A 7 -11.95 -2.52 -0.03
N LEU A 8 -10.64 -2.46 0.13
CA LEU A 8 -9.71 -3.10 -0.80
C LEU A 8 -9.91 -4.61 -0.77
N THR A 9 -10.09 -5.18 -1.95
CA THR A 9 -10.19 -6.62 -2.21
C THR A 9 -9.35 -6.95 -3.44
N PRO A 10 -9.02 -8.23 -3.69
CA PRO A 10 -8.31 -8.62 -4.90
C PRO A 10 -8.96 -8.10 -6.20
N ASP A 11 -10.30 -8.06 -6.25
CA ASP A 11 -11.04 -7.56 -7.42
C ASP A 11 -10.83 -6.07 -7.70
N LEU A 12 -10.40 -5.29 -6.69
CA LEU A 12 -10.11 -3.86 -6.81
C LEU A 12 -8.61 -3.56 -6.94
N ALA A 13 -7.76 -4.58 -7.14
CA ALA A 13 -6.32 -4.40 -7.28
C ALA A 13 -5.98 -3.47 -8.46
N ALA A 14 -6.67 -3.62 -9.60
CA ALA A 14 -6.45 -2.76 -10.77
C ALA A 14 -6.75 -1.29 -10.47
N ASP A 15 -7.87 -0.99 -9.79
CA ASP A 15 -8.24 0.37 -9.39
C ASP A 15 -7.24 0.96 -8.39
N PHE A 16 -6.76 0.15 -7.45
CA PHE A 16 -5.72 0.53 -6.48
C PHE A 16 -4.44 0.98 -7.20
N PHE A 17 -3.95 0.17 -8.14
CA PHE A 17 -2.72 0.49 -8.86
C PHE A 17 -2.91 1.68 -9.81
N ASP A 18 -4.03 1.76 -10.52
CA ASP A 18 -4.36 2.91 -11.37
C ASP A 18 -4.36 4.22 -10.57
N PHE A 19 -4.90 4.22 -9.35
CA PHE A 19 -4.82 5.38 -8.46
C PHE A 19 -3.37 5.78 -8.15
N PHE A 20 -2.52 4.84 -7.73
CA PHE A 20 -1.14 5.15 -7.36
C PHE A 20 -0.25 5.54 -8.54
N GLU A 21 -0.47 4.96 -9.71
CA GLU A 21 0.36 5.21 -10.88
C GLU A 21 0.00 6.53 -11.57
N ASN A 22 -1.28 6.96 -11.51
CA ASN A 22 -1.77 8.10 -12.28
C ASN A 22 -2.24 9.31 -11.45
N ARG A 23 -2.52 9.15 -10.14
CA ARG A 23 -3.23 10.20 -9.37
C ARG A 23 -2.67 10.47 -7.97
N ALA A 24 -2.10 9.47 -7.30
CA ALA A 24 -1.65 9.61 -5.91
C ALA A 24 -0.45 10.55 -5.73
N PHE A 25 0.37 10.69 -6.77
CA PHE A 25 1.59 11.50 -6.75
C PHE A 25 1.54 12.54 -7.86
N THR A 26 1.67 13.80 -7.50
CA THR A 26 1.64 14.95 -8.43
C THR A 26 3.01 15.61 -8.59
N ASP A 27 4.05 15.07 -7.96
CA ASP A 27 5.38 15.68 -7.82
C ASP A 27 6.47 14.98 -8.63
N ASP A 28 6.11 14.15 -9.63
CA ASP A 28 7.03 13.36 -10.47
C ASP A 28 8.06 12.54 -9.68
N SER A 29 7.77 12.21 -8.41
CA SER A 29 8.65 11.38 -7.60
C SER A 29 8.91 10.01 -8.25
N PRO A 30 10.18 9.59 -8.40
CA PRO A 30 10.52 8.29 -9.00
C PRO A 30 10.13 7.11 -8.10
N TYR A 31 9.92 7.36 -6.80
CA TYR A 31 9.46 6.36 -5.85
C TYR A 31 7.92 6.38 -5.76
N ARG A 32 7.33 5.20 -5.95
CA ARG A 32 5.90 4.96 -5.75
C ARG A 32 5.72 4.09 -4.50
N CYS A 33 5.22 4.68 -3.42
CA CYS A 33 4.75 3.93 -2.26
C CYS A 33 3.36 3.37 -2.56
N TYR A 34 3.08 2.12 -2.18
CA TYR A 34 1.74 1.53 -2.20
C TYR A 34 1.21 1.30 -0.76
N CYS A 35 1.79 1.99 0.23
CA CYS A 35 1.55 1.80 1.67
C CYS A 35 1.77 0.36 2.18
N GLN A 36 2.37 -0.51 1.38
CA GLN A 36 2.57 -1.94 1.63
C GLN A 36 3.60 -2.21 2.73
N VAL A 37 4.59 -1.31 2.87
CA VAL A 37 5.70 -1.44 3.84
C VAL A 37 5.24 -1.50 5.29
N TYR A 38 4.08 -0.91 5.61
CA TYR A 38 3.53 -0.96 6.97
C TYR A 38 3.04 -2.36 7.36
N GLN A 39 2.72 -3.20 6.38
CA GLN A 39 2.31 -4.59 6.59
C GLN A 39 3.49 -5.56 6.63
N MET A 40 4.74 -5.05 6.56
CA MET A 40 5.95 -5.86 6.48
C MET A 40 6.69 -5.87 7.81
N SER A 41 7.14 -7.04 8.23
CA SER A 41 8.14 -7.14 9.30
C SER A 41 9.45 -6.54 8.83
N LYS A 42 10.34 -6.23 9.77
CA LYS A 42 11.71 -5.80 9.47
C LYS A 42 12.43 -6.80 8.55
N GLU A 43 12.33 -8.09 8.86
CA GLU A 43 12.90 -9.18 8.04
C GLU A 43 12.34 -9.17 6.60
N GLN A 44 11.00 -9.10 6.45
CA GLN A 44 10.37 -9.06 5.12
C GLN A 44 10.78 -7.82 4.32
N TYR A 45 10.95 -6.68 5.00
CA TYR A 45 11.42 -5.46 4.37
C TYR A 45 12.86 -5.63 3.86
N GLN A 46 13.74 -6.15 4.71
CA GLN A 46 15.14 -6.40 4.36
C GLN A 46 15.25 -7.36 3.16
N ASP A 47 14.51 -8.47 3.19
CA ASP A 47 14.47 -9.44 2.09
C ASP A 47 14.00 -8.83 0.77
N ALA A 48 13.03 -7.90 0.82
CA ALA A 48 12.48 -7.26 -0.36
C ALA A 48 13.37 -6.14 -0.94
N TYR A 49 14.15 -5.45 -0.10
CA TYR A 49 14.78 -4.19 -0.48
C TYR A 49 16.31 -4.14 -0.32
N ASP A 50 16.93 -4.90 0.57
CA ASP A 50 18.37 -4.76 0.88
C ASP A 50 19.27 -5.10 -0.32
N ASN A 51 18.81 -5.95 -1.23
CA ASN A 51 19.52 -6.33 -2.46
C ASN A 51 18.96 -5.66 -3.74
N ALA A 52 17.92 -4.83 -3.61
CA ALA A 52 17.33 -4.16 -4.76
C ALA A 52 18.22 -3.00 -5.22
N LYS A 53 18.48 -2.91 -6.54
CA LYS A 53 19.05 -1.68 -7.10
C LYS A 53 18.01 -0.57 -6.98
N GLU A 54 18.46 0.68 -6.88
CA GLU A 54 17.57 1.84 -6.75
C GLU A 54 16.52 1.92 -7.89
N SER A 55 16.91 1.52 -9.10
CA SER A 55 16.00 1.41 -10.27
C SER A 55 14.88 0.39 -10.11
N ASP A 56 15.04 -0.58 -9.20
CA ASP A 56 14.18 -1.74 -9.06
C ASP A 56 13.23 -1.62 -7.85
N VAL A 57 13.46 -0.64 -6.97
CA VAL A 57 12.69 -0.44 -5.72
C VAL A 57 11.20 -0.22 -5.99
N GLY A 58 10.85 0.52 -7.05
CA GLY A 58 9.46 0.73 -7.44
C GLY A 58 8.77 -0.56 -7.90
N ARG A 59 9.49 -1.37 -8.68
CA ARG A 59 9.02 -2.70 -9.13
C ARG A 59 8.87 -3.65 -7.95
N ALA A 60 9.87 -3.75 -7.08
CA ALA A 60 9.82 -4.58 -5.88
C ALA A 60 8.64 -4.18 -4.97
N SER A 61 8.40 -2.87 -4.82
CA SER A 61 7.26 -2.34 -4.05
C SER A 61 5.92 -2.75 -4.63
N ARG A 62 5.79 -2.73 -5.97
CA ARG A 62 4.59 -3.19 -6.66
C ARG A 62 4.37 -4.69 -6.46
N GLU A 63 5.40 -5.51 -6.67
CA GLU A 63 5.33 -6.98 -6.51
C GLU A 63 4.99 -7.38 -5.06
N VAL A 64 5.45 -6.63 -4.06
CA VAL A 64 5.03 -6.83 -2.66
C VAL A 64 3.55 -6.47 -2.49
N ALA A 65 3.12 -5.31 -3.00
CA ALA A 65 1.73 -4.88 -2.89
C ALA A 65 0.76 -5.88 -3.56
N GLU A 66 1.09 -6.38 -4.76
CA GLU A 66 0.29 -7.39 -5.48
C GLU A 66 0.09 -8.64 -4.61
N ARG A 67 1.18 -9.21 -4.07
CA ARG A 67 1.12 -10.38 -3.18
C ARG A 67 0.31 -10.12 -1.91
N GLN A 68 0.47 -8.95 -1.30
CA GLN A 68 -0.26 -8.60 -0.09
C GLN A 68 -1.75 -8.38 -0.36
N ILE A 69 -2.14 -7.83 -1.51
CA ILE A 69 -3.55 -7.66 -1.89
C ILE A 69 -4.18 -9.02 -2.17
N GLU A 70 -3.51 -9.87 -2.96
CA GLU A 70 -3.95 -11.23 -3.26
C GLU A 70 -4.16 -12.06 -1.98
N SER A 71 -3.26 -11.90 -1.01
CA SER A 71 -3.33 -12.59 0.29
C SER A 71 -4.19 -11.85 1.35
N SER A 72 -4.86 -10.74 0.99
CA SER A 72 -5.67 -9.91 1.90
C SER A 72 -4.92 -9.38 3.14
N ILE A 73 -3.60 -9.25 3.04
CA ILE A 73 -2.71 -8.64 4.03
C ILE A 73 -2.77 -7.11 3.93
N LEU A 74 -2.64 -6.57 2.71
CA LEU A 74 -2.80 -5.14 2.49
C LEU A 74 -4.29 -4.82 2.49
N ARG A 75 -4.71 -4.05 3.50
CA ARG A 75 -6.10 -3.63 3.69
C ARG A 75 -6.21 -2.12 3.74
N GLY A 76 -7.42 -1.66 3.49
CA GLY A 76 -7.75 -0.25 3.48
C GLY A 76 -9.01 0.00 2.67
N TYR A 77 -9.21 1.26 2.30
CA TYR A 77 -10.38 1.70 1.58
C TYR A 77 -9.98 2.57 0.39
N LEU A 78 -10.65 2.32 -0.74
CA LEU A 78 -10.59 3.16 -1.93
C LEU A 78 -11.83 4.05 -1.98
N ALA A 79 -11.62 5.31 -2.34
CA ALA A 79 -12.67 6.28 -2.59
C ALA A 79 -12.87 6.45 -4.09
N PHE A 80 -14.12 6.40 -4.55
CA PHE A 80 -14.49 6.45 -5.96
C PHE A 80 -15.43 7.62 -6.28
N VAL A 81 -15.25 8.21 -7.46
CA VAL A 81 -16.20 9.09 -8.14
C VAL A 81 -16.31 8.64 -9.59
N ASP A 82 -17.54 8.46 -10.08
CA ASP A 82 -17.83 8.05 -11.47
C ASP A 82 -17.06 6.78 -11.91
N GLY A 83 -16.89 5.84 -10.97
CA GLY A 83 -16.20 4.58 -11.20
C GLY A 83 -14.67 4.65 -11.14
N VAL A 84 -14.08 5.83 -10.95
CA VAL A 84 -12.62 6.04 -10.88
C VAL A 84 -12.18 6.16 -9.43
N ALA A 85 -11.12 5.45 -9.05
CA ALA A 85 -10.49 5.61 -7.75
C ALA A 85 -9.78 6.97 -7.65
N ILE A 86 -10.18 7.78 -6.68
CA ILE A 86 -9.69 9.14 -6.42
C ILE A 86 -9.00 9.29 -5.06
N GLY A 87 -8.99 8.24 -4.24
CA GLY A 87 -8.37 8.30 -2.92
C GLY A 87 -8.14 6.93 -2.33
N TRP A 88 -7.19 6.87 -1.40
CA TRP A 88 -6.77 5.67 -0.69
C TRP A 88 -6.57 5.98 0.79
N CYS A 89 -7.01 5.05 1.65
CA CYS A 89 -6.71 5.06 3.07
C CYS A 89 -6.21 3.67 3.49
N ASN A 90 -4.95 3.58 3.94
CA ASN A 90 -4.43 2.36 4.55
C ASN A 90 -5.11 2.16 5.91
N ALA A 91 -5.75 1.01 6.10
CA ALA A 91 -6.41 0.69 7.35
C ALA A 91 -6.43 -0.82 7.55
N ASN A 92 -6.05 -1.27 8.74
CA ASN A 92 -6.08 -2.67 9.14
C ASN A 92 -6.33 -2.80 10.64
N ASP A 93 -6.71 -3.99 11.10
CA ASP A 93 -6.75 -4.28 12.54
C ASP A 93 -5.33 -4.23 13.11
N ARG A 94 -5.17 -3.65 14.30
CA ARG A 94 -3.85 -3.53 14.94
C ARG A 94 -3.14 -4.88 15.05
N ALA A 95 -3.89 -5.95 15.33
CA ALA A 95 -3.36 -7.31 15.46
C ALA A 95 -2.77 -7.90 14.17
N ASN A 96 -3.10 -7.32 13.00
CA ASN A 96 -2.59 -7.80 11.70
C ASN A 96 -1.29 -7.11 11.30
N TYR A 97 -0.88 -6.05 12.00
CA TYR A 97 0.41 -5.43 11.78
C TYR A 97 1.53 -6.27 12.41
N PRO A 98 2.71 -6.37 11.77
CA PRO A 98 3.85 -7.09 12.32
C PRO A 98 4.26 -6.56 13.70
N ALA A 99 4.72 -7.43 14.59
CA ALA A 99 5.22 -7.02 15.90
C ALA A 99 6.51 -6.20 15.80
N GLU A 100 7.40 -6.58 14.88
CA GLU A 100 8.65 -5.87 14.56
C GLU A 100 8.50 -5.18 13.20
N GLN A 101 7.86 -4.01 13.17
CA GLN A 101 7.65 -3.25 11.94
C GLN A 101 8.95 -2.57 11.50
N ASN A 102 9.20 -2.50 10.19
CA ASN A 102 10.34 -1.74 9.67
C ASN A 102 10.22 -0.24 9.95
N TYR A 103 9.02 0.30 9.73
CA TYR A 103 8.67 1.66 10.09
C TYR A 103 7.91 1.63 11.40
N ASP A 104 8.65 1.75 12.51
CA ASP A 104 8.09 1.89 13.83
C ASP A 104 7.29 3.21 13.89
N VAL A 105 5.99 3.10 14.12
CA VAL A 105 5.18 4.23 14.58
C VAL A 105 5.07 4.05 16.08
N PRO A 106 5.80 4.83 16.90
CA PRO A 106 5.62 4.82 18.34
C PRO A 106 4.16 5.15 18.61
N PHE A 107 3.38 4.14 18.96
CA PHE A 107 1.98 4.35 19.30
C PHE A 107 1.94 4.87 20.73
N HIS A 108 1.91 6.20 20.87
CA HIS A 108 1.49 6.82 22.11
C HIS A 108 -0.02 6.60 22.25
N ALA A 109 -0.42 5.42 22.74
CA ALA A 109 -1.72 5.28 23.37
C ALA A 109 -1.70 6.15 24.65
N PRO A 110 -2.70 7.00 24.90
CA PRO A 110 -2.88 7.63 26.20
C PRO A 110 -3.15 6.59 27.29
#